data_AF-A0A090XAX1-F1
#
_entry.id   AF-A0A090XAX1-F1
#
_cell.length_a   1.000
_cell.length_b   1.000
_cell.length_c   1.000
_cell.angle_alpha   90.00
_cell.angle_beta   90.00
_cell.angle_gamma   90.00
#
_symmetry.space_group_name_H-M   'P 1'
#
loop_
_entity.id
_entity.type
_entity.pdbx_description
1 polymer ?
#
loop_
_entity_poly.entity_id
_entity_poly.type
_entity_poly.pdbx_seq_one_letter_code
_entity_poly.pdbx_strand_id
1 'polypeptide(L)'
;MIRLTSSRTSASVLLFVLLVKQGACVQPECDPLEFYRIYSPVIFSLNFMVTGELNTPHILQQDCDDLKYVTQRVETLLQGCTADKDEDLKKHIRGLQLTRELFVRRRTSGRPDPLEILFRCVLSSMYARTNVDERLNKLKQDGALDATGDHTCRNRSLSLQCALQAGAGCPKNAERARKAVENYINLLMDVKMCRRPTEYACEGDLFDHCYWTVMSGPAGRLPLLPSGADTLSKYCKAAKSAPTCTRNLQIEQCPEEKKKSLGTIKDGFRSIQDSICNEELPASVEEWNKCLNQEALKKCKSEIPRPNQNFDTKAERHVHFCREREETLKCELAAGSDCPASASPAKKTLYDLRAIELDLHECPRPKTDGYGGSGFSTTPAILVTLVRPRASRCFPSKHTVLRYV
;
A
#
# COMPACT_ATOMS: atom_id res chain seq x y z
N MET A 1 8.91 -52.75 61.89
CA MET A 1 9.65 -52.00 60.84
C MET A 1 9.44 -52.70 59.50
N ILE A 2 8.54 -52.19 58.66
CA ILE A 2 8.33 -52.71 57.30
C ILE A 2 8.87 -51.66 56.33
N ARG A 3 9.83 -52.11 55.52
CA ARG A 3 10.54 -51.36 54.48
C ARG A 3 9.55 -50.74 53.48
N LEU A 4 9.69 -49.44 53.27
CA LEU A 4 9.17 -48.74 52.10
C LEU A 4 9.99 -49.17 50.87
N THR A 5 9.36 -49.91 49.96
CA THR A 5 9.76 -50.08 48.56
C THR A 5 8.65 -49.42 47.74
N SER A 6 8.84 -48.19 47.26
CA SER A 6 9.36 -47.89 45.92
C SER A 6 8.90 -48.90 44.86
N SER A 7 7.95 -48.54 44.00
CA SER A 7 8.29 -48.05 42.66
C SER A 7 7.10 -48.04 41.70
N ARG A 8 7.24 -47.17 40.70
CA ARG A 8 6.77 -47.27 39.30
C ARG A 8 5.40 -46.76 38.89
N THR A 9 4.34 -46.74 39.68
CA THR A 9 3.03 -46.23 39.20
C THR A 9 2.90 -44.70 39.27
N SER A 10 3.51 -44.05 40.26
CA SER A 10 3.38 -42.60 40.46
C SER A 10 4.24 -41.75 39.51
N ALA A 11 5.33 -42.31 38.98
CA ALA A 11 6.23 -41.61 38.07
C ALA A 11 5.67 -41.53 36.63
N SER A 12 4.92 -42.56 36.19
CA SER A 12 4.30 -42.58 34.86
C SER A 12 3.14 -41.58 34.75
N VAL A 13 2.37 -41.37 35.82
CA VAL A 13 1.28 -40.38 35.84
C VAL A 13 1.82 -38.95 35.83
N LEU A 14 2.91 -38.68 36.56
CA LEU A 14 3.57 -37.37 36.52
C LEU A 14 4.26 -37.09 35.18
N LEU A 15 4.82 -38.10 34.51
CA LEU A 15 5.35 -37.95 33.15
C LEU A 15 4.22 -37.68 32.12
N PHE A 16 3.06 -38.33 32.26
CA PHE A 16 1.89 -38.04 31.42
C PHE A 16 1.35 -36.62 31.64
N VAL A 17 1.29 -36.14 32.89
CA VAL A 17 0.84 -34.77 33.20
C VAL A 17 1.86 -33.71 32.72
N LEU A 18 3.16 -34.03 32.73
CA LEU A 18 4.21 -33.13 32.21
C LEU A 18 4.32 -33.15 30.67
N LEU A 19 4.10 -34.31 30.03
CA LEU A 19 4.05 -34.43 28.56
C LEU A 19 2.78 -33.80 27.97
N VAL A 20 1.64 -33.89 28.66
CA VAL A 20 0.40 -33.19 28.28
C VAL A 20 0.54 -31.66 28.45
N LYS A 21 1.40 -31.19 29.35
CA LYS A 21 1.71 -29.75 29.50
C LYS A 21 2.61 -29.18 28.40
N GLN A 22 3.33 -30.01 27.65
CA GLN A 22 4.15 -29.57 26.51
C GLN A 22 3.51 -29.83 25.14
N GLY A 23 2.37 -30.53 25.12
CA GLY A 23 1.48 -30.63 23.97
C GLY A 23 0.16 -29.91 24.25
N ALA A 24 0.20 -28.60 24.57
CA ALA A 24 -1.00 -27.80 24.34
C ALA A 24 -1.30 -27.97 22.84
N CYS A 25 -2.39 -28.66 22.52
CA CYS A 25 -2.88 -28.80 21.16
C CYS A 25 -2.97 -27.39 20.59
N VAL A 26 -1.94 -26.95 19.85
CA VAL A 26 -1.99 -25.73 19.08
C VAL A 26 -3.06 -26.04 18.07
N GLN A 27 -4.28 -25.53 18.30
CA GLN A 27 -5.37 -25.67 17.35
C GLN A 27 -4.83 -25.27 15.98
N PRO A 28 -5.16 -26.02 14.92
CA PRO A 28 -4.75 -25.65 13.58
C PRO A 28 -5.27 -24.24 13.27
N GLU A 29 -4.51 -23.49 12.47
CA GLU A 29 -5.01 -22.20 11.98
C GLU A 29 -6.26 -22.42 11.13
N CYS A 30 -7.26 -21.57 11.32
CA CYS A 30 -8.49 -21.64 10.54
C CYS A 30 -8.22 -21.33 9.07
N ASP A 31 -8.86 -22.07 8.15
CA ASP A 31 -8.88 -21.70 6.74
C ASP A 31 -9.79 -20.48 6.52
N PRO A 32 -9.25 -19.32 6.09
CA PRO A 32 -10.07 -18.15 5.82
C PRO A 32 -11.16 -18.43 4.80
N LEU A 33 -10.91 -19.27 3.80
CA LEU A 33 -11.88 -19.59 2.75
C LEU A 33 -13.10 -20.34 3.31
N GLU A 34 -12.87 -21.25 4.25
CA GLU A 34 -13.94 -21.99 4.93
C GLU A 34 -14.80 -21.05 5.78
N PHE A 35 -14.17 -20.11 6.50
CA PHE A 35 -14.88 -19.05 7.18
C PHE A 35 -15.75 -18.25 6.19
N TYR A 36 -15.17 -17.70 5.11
CA TYR A 36 -15.92 -16.94 4.11
C TYR A 36 -17.10 -17.71 3.51
N ARG A 37 -16.96 -19.01 3.23
CA ARG A 37 -18.04 -19.85 2.72
C ARG A 37 -19.23 -19.97 3.66
N ILE A 38 -18.97 -19.98 4.98
CA ILE A 38 -20.02 -20.09 5.99
C ILE A 38 -20.84 -18.82 6.08
N TYR A 39 -20.18 -17.65 6.13
CA TYR A 39 -20.89 -16.42 6.47
C TYR A 39 -21.26 -15.52 5.29
N SER A 40 -20.50 -15.54 4.20
CA SER A 40 -20.76 -14.68 3.04
C SER A 40 -22.18 -14.81 2.47
N PRO A 41 -22.74 -16.03 2.26
CA PRO A 41 -24.08 -16.18 1.69
C PRO A 41 -25.16 -15.47 2.51
N VAL A 42 -25.04 -15.55 3.84
CA VAL A 42 -25.96 -14.93 4.78
C VAL A 42 -25.85 -13.41 4.72
N ILE A 43 -24.63 -12.86 4.73
CA ILE A 43 -24.42 -11.41 4.65
C ILE A 43 -24.95 -10.84 3.32
N PHE A 44 -24.81 -11.57 2.22
CA PHE A 44 -25.37 -11.16 0.93
C PHE A 44 -26.90 -11.17 0.90
N SER A 45 -27.54 -12.05 1.67
CA SER A 45 -29.00 -12.22 1.68
C SER A 45 -29.71 -11.37 2.73
N LEU A 46 -28.98 -10.58 3.52
CA LEU A 46 -29.63 -9.71 4.52
C LEU A 46 -30.52 -8.67 3.82
N ASN A 47 -31.80 -8.76 4.09
CA ASN A 47 -32.87 -8.11 3.34
C ASN A 47 -32.96 -6.61 3.60
N PHE A 48 -32.50 -6.14 4.77
CA PHE A 48 -32.52 -4.72 5.14
C PHE A 48 -31.81 -3.76 4.17
N MET A 49 -31.03 -4.29 3.20
CA MET A 49 -30.31 -3.51 2.18
C MET A 49 -30.82 -3.68 0.74
N VAL A 50 -31.70 -4.65 0.49
CA VAL A 50 -32.20 -4.93 -0.87
C VAL A 50 -33.30 -3.94 -1.24
N THR A 51 -34.18 -3.61 -0.31
CA THR A 51 -35.37 -2.80 -0.59
C THR A 51 -35.18 -1.32 -0.28
N GLY A 52 -34.23 -0.95 0.60
CA GLY A 52 -34.12 0.41 1.13
C GLY A 52 -35.31 0.83 2.02
N GLU A 53 -36.46 0.17 1.89
CA GLU A 53 -37.59 0.28 2.77
C GLU A 53 -37.39 -0.61 4.00
N LEU A 54 -37.66 -0.06 5.19
CA LEU A 54 -37.88 -0.83 6.42
C LEU A 54 -39.21 -1.57 6.28
N ASN A 55 -39.26 -2.55 5.40
CA ASN A 55 -40.47 -3.30 5.13
C ASN A 55 -40.70 -4.27 6.28
N THR A 56 -41.48 -3.81 7.26
CA THR A 56 -42.11 -4.58 8.34
C THR A 56 -41.17 -5.25 9.37
N PRO A 57 -41.60 -5.35 10.64
CA PRO A 57 -40.91 -6.10 11.70
C PRO A 57 -40.45 -7.52 11.33
N HIS A 58 -41.07 -8.16 10.35
CA HIS A 58 -40.77 -9.52 9.92
C HIS A 58 -39.42 -9.64 9.20
N ILE A 59 -39.01 -8.63 8.42
CA ILE A 59 -37.72 -8.65 7.70
C ILE A 59 -36.55 -8.55 8.68
N LEU A 60 -36.64 -7.64 9.67
CA LEU A 60 -35.65 -7.53 10.74
C LEU A 60 -35.54 -8.81 11.57
N GLN A 61 -36.66 -9.53 11.75
CA GLN A 61 -36.67 -10.80 12.47
C GLN A 61 -35.98 -11.91 11.67
N GLN A 62 -36.23 -12.01 10.37
CA GLN A 62 -35.56 -12.97 9.49
C GLN A 62 -34.05 -12.74 9.46
N ASP A 63 -33.62 -11.49 9.21
CA ASP A 63 -32.20 -11.11 9.19
C ASP A 63 -31.52 -11.39 10.55
N CYS A 64 -32.24 -11.19 11.66
CA CYS A 64 -31.79 -11.50 13.01
C CYS A 64 -31.58 -13.01 13.23
N ASP A 65 -32.50 -13.84 12.74
CA ASP A 65 -32.41 -15.29 12.88
C ASP A 65 -31.32 -15.89 11.97
N ASP A 66 -31.15 -15.34 10.77
CA ASP A 66 -30.05 -15.69 9.87
C ASP A 66 -28.69 -15.32 10.47
N LEU A 67 -28.58 -14.12 11.09
CA LEU A 67 -27.37 -13.68 11.80
C LEU A 67 -27.04 -14.57 13.01
N LYS A 68 -28.04 -15.04 13.76
CA LYS A 68 -27.82 -16.00 14.86
C LYS A 68 -27.30 -17.33 14.30
N TYR A 69 -27.97 -17.85 13.27
CA TYR A 69 -27.63 -19.14 12.66
C TYR A 69 -26.18 -19.15 12.16
N VAL A 70 -25.79 -18.11 11.42
CA VAL A 70 -24.44 -18.03 10.86
C VAL A 70 -23.37 -17.84 11.94
N THR A 71 -23.67 -17.05 12.97
CA THR A 71 -22.74 -16.84 14.08
C THR A 71 -22.50 -18.16 14.83
N GLN A 72 -23.54 -18.96 15.04
CA GLN A 72 -23.41 -20.28 15.67
C GLN A 72 -22.54 -21.23 14.83
N ARG A 73 -22.64 -21.18 13.49
CA ARG A 73 -21.77 -21.97 12.60
C ARG A 73 -20.31 -21.53 12.66
N VAL A 74 -20.06 -20.22 12.72
CA VAL A 74 -18.70 -19.67 12.92
C VAL A 74 -18.15 -20.06 14.29
N GLU A 75 -18.94 -19.95 15.36
CA GLU A 75 -18.55 -20.41 16.71
C GLU A 75 -18.20 -21.91 16.70
N THR A 76 -18.93 -22.72 15.92
CA THR A 76 -18.63 -24.15 15.75
C THR A 76 -17.30 -24.37 15.01
N LEU A 77 -17.02 -23.60 13.96
CA LEU A 77 -15.72 -23.66 13.25
C LEU A 77 -14.56 -23.34 14.21
N LEU A 78 -14.70 -22.29 15.02
CA LEU A 78 -13.69 -21.84 15.98
C LEU A 78 -13.46 -22.81 17.16
N GLN A 79 -14.30 -23.84 17.33
CA GLN A 79 -14.00 -24.95 18.25
C GLN A 79 -12.93 -25.89 17.66
N GLY A 80 -12.81 -25.95 16.34
CA GLY A 80 -11.87 -26.83 15.62
C GLY A 80 -10.55 -26.17 15.20
N CYS A 81 -10.47 -24.84 15.19
CA CYS A 81 -9.31 -24.09 14.72
C CYS A 81 -9.12 -22.77 15.49
N THR A 82 -7.95 -22.15 15.37
CA THR A 82 -7.66 -20.82 15.95
C THR A 82 -7.47 -19.76 14.87
N ALA A 83 -7.99 -18.56 15.14
CA ALA A 83 -7.73 -17.36 14.34
C ALA A 83 -6.64 -16.48 14.99
N ASP A 84 -5.97 -16.93 16.06
CA ASP A 84 -5.10 -16.08 16.89
C ASP A 84 -3.88 -15.49 16.18
N LYS A 85 -3.50 -16.09 15.05
CA LYS A 85 -2.36 -15.64 14.23
C LYS A 85 -2.78 -14.91 12.95
N ASP A 86 -4.07 -14.90 12.64
CA ASP A 86 -4.63 -14.24 11.45
C ASP A 86 -5.45 -13.01 11.88
N GLU A 87 -4.79 -11.85 11.86
CA GLU A 87 -5.41 -10.57 12.22
C GLU A 87 -6.57 -10.19 11.30
N ASP A 88 -6.54 -10.62 10.03
CA ASP A 88 -7.63 -10.35 9.09
C ASP A 88 -8.84 -11.22 9.45
N LEU A 89 -8.64 -12.51 9.69
CA LEU A 89 -9.72 -13.39 10.12
C LEU A 89 -10.35 -12.95 11.46
N LYS A 90 -9.54 -12.52 12.44
CA LYS A 90 -10.05 -11.93 13.69
C LYS A 90 -10.94 -10.72 13.45
N LYS A 91 -10.50 -9.83 12.55
CA LYS A 91 -11.24 -8.61 12.18
C LYS A 91 -12.63 -8.95 11.63
N HIS A 92 -12.72 -9.98 10.79
CA HIS A 92 -13.99 -10.44 10.22
C HIS A 92 -14.91 -11.10 11.24
N ILE A 93 -14.38 -12.00 12.09
CA ILE A 93 -15.13 -12.64 13.18
C ILE A 93 -15.72 -11.58 14.11
N ARG A 94 -14.91 -10.60 14.51
CA ARG A 94 -15.34 -9.49 15.36
C ARG A 94 -16.41 -8.63 14.68
N GLY A 95 -16.29 -8.38 13.38
CA GLY A 95 -17.30 -7.67 12.59
C GLY A 95 -18.65 -8.38 12.59
N LEU A 96 -18.66 -9.70 12.42
CA LEU A 96 -19.87 -10.53 12.49
C LEU A 96 -20.52 -10.48 13.88
N GLN A 97 -19.73 -10.68 14.94
CA GLN A 97 -20.20 -10.64 16.33
C GLN A 97 -20.84 -9.29 16.67
N LEU A 98 -20.17 -8.18 16.34
CA LEU A 98 -20.69 -6.83 16.56
C LEU A 98 -21.98 -6.58 15.79
N THR A 99 -22.07 -7.06 14.55
CA THR A 99 -23.29 -6.95 13.72
C THR A 99 -24.44 -7.70 14.37
N ARG A 100 -24.25 -8.97 14.77
CA ARG A 100 -25.25 -9.74 15.51
C ARG A 100 -25.68 -9.02 16.79
N GLU A 101 -24.75 -8.61 17.64
CA GLU A 101 -25.08 -7.97 18.93
C GLU A 101 -25.93 -6.70 18.76
N LEU A 102 -25.71 -5.95 17.69
CA LEU A 102 -26.39 -4.69 17.44
C LEU A 102 -27.75 -4.88 16.75
N PHE A 103 -27.90 -5.87 15.88
CA PHE A 103 -29.17 -6.18 15.20
C PHE A 103 -30.13 -7.04 16.04
N VAL A 104 -29.61 -7.91 16.92
CA VAL A 104 -30.41 -8.93 17.63
C VAL A 104 -30.88 -8.46 19.02
N ARG A 105 -30.40 -7.33 19.54
CA ARG A 105 -30.69 -6.91 20.93
C ARG A 105 -32.13 -6.42 21.11
N ARG A 106 -32.85 -7.08 22.03
CA ARG A 106 -34.30 -6.97 22.36
C ARG A 106 -34.96 -5.59 22.19
N ARG A 107 -36.13 -5.59 21.53
CA ARG A 107 -37.24 -4.65 21.79
C ARG A 107 -37.58 -4.66 23.28
N THR A 108 -37.26 -3.57 23.98
CA THR A 108 -37.88 -3.28 25.28
C THR A 108 -38.99 -2.26 25.07
N SER A 109 -40.24 -2.74 25.18
CA SER A 109 -41.46 -1.98 25.51
C SER A 109 -41.66 -0.60 24.85
N GLY A 110 -42.44 -0.55 23.78
CA GLY A 110 -43.20 0.64 23.36
C GLY A 110 -42.44 1.83 22.78
N ARG A 111 -41.10 1.78 22.66
CA ARG A 111 -40.31 2.83 22.00
C ARG A 111 -39.98 2.45 20.55
N PRO A 112 -39.90 3.43 19.62
CA PRO A 112 -39.42 3.18 18.26
C PRO A 112 -38.03 2.57 18.29
N ASP A 113 -37.77 1.61 17.40
CA ASP A 113 -36.47 0.95 17.32
C ASP A 113 -35.39 1.99 16.95
N PRO A 114 -34.24 2.04 17.65
CA PRO A 114 -33.11 2.88 17.24
C PRO A 114 -32.72 2.72 15.77
N LEU A 115 -32.83 1.52 15.19
CA LEU A 115 -32.65 1.31 13.75
C LEU A 115 -33.72 2.03 12.94
N GLU A 116 -34.99 1.96 13.34
CA GLU A 116 -36.09 2.67 12.68
C GLU A 116 -35.95 4.21 12.74
N ILE A 117 -35.40 4.73 13.84
CA ILE A 117 -35.07 6.16 13.97
C ILE A 117 -33.94 6.54 13.02
N LEU A 118 -32.86 5.76 13.00
CA LEU A 118 -31.74 5.98 12.08
C LEU A 118 -32.21 5.90 10.63
N PHE A 119 -32.98 4.88 10.26
CA PHE A 119 -33.48 4.71 8.90
C PHE A 119 -34.41 5.84 8.49
N ARG A 120 -35.36 6.28 9.32
CA ARG A 120 -36.18 7.47 8.98
C ARG A 120 -35.32 8.71 8.76
N CYS A 121 -34.25 8.84 9.53
CA CYS A 121 -33.33 9.95 9.43
C CYS A 121 -32.40 9.84 8.20
N VAL A 122 -31.98 8.62 7.82
CA VAL A 122 -31.07 8.33 6.71
C VAL A 122 -31.80 8.15 5.37
N LEU A 123 -33.05 7.68 5.35
CA LEU A 123 -33.84 7.47 4.12
C LEU A 123 -34.11 8.78 3.36
N SER A 124 -34.11 9.91 4.07
CA SER A 124 -34.12 11.24 3.47
C SER A 124 -32.88 11.52 2.58
N SER A 125 -31.81 10.72 2.72
CA SER A 125 -30.52 10.90 2.05
C SER A 125 -30.26 9.98 0.85
N MET A 126 -31.25 9.21 0.39
CA MET A 126 -31.11 8.34 -0.79
C MET A 126 -30.67 9.07 -2.08
N TYR A 127 -30.77 10.40 -2.11
CA TYR A 127 -30.17 11.28 -3.13
C TYR A 127 -28.64 11.20 -3.23
N ALA A 128 -27.94 10.56 -2.29
CA ALA A 128 -26.49 10.45 -2.32
C ALA A 128 -25.95 9.50 -3.42
N ARG A 129 -26.73 8.50 -3.85
CA ARG A 129 -26.26 7.47 -4.80
C ARG A 129 -25.96 8.03 -6.19
N THR A 130 -26.79 8.93 -6.69
CA THR A 130 -26.63 9.55 -8.02
C THR A 130 -25.37 10.42 -8.09
N ASN A 131 -25.02 11.11 -7.00
CA ASN A 131 -23.81 11.93 -6.94
C ASN A 131 -22.52 11.08 -6.95
N VAL A 132 -22.52 9.92 -6.30
CA VAL A 132 -21.35 9.01 -6.28
C VAL A 132 -21.07 8.47 -7.68
N ASP A 133 -22.09 7.98 -8.40
CA ASP A 133 -21.92 7.45 -9.75
C ASP A 133 -21.45 8.51 -10.76
N GLU A 134 -22.03 9.71 -10.72
CA GLU A 134 -21.59 10.82 -11.57
C GLU A 134 -20.11 11.16 -11.31
N ARG A 135 -19.72 11.22 -10.04
CA ARG A 135 -18.33 11.47 -9.66
C ARG A 135 -17.38 10.37 -10.13
N LEU A 136 -17.72 9.09 -9.95
CA LEU A 136 -16.87 7.98 -10.41
C LEU A 136 -16.75 7.92 -11.94
N ASN A 137 -17.83 8.24 -12.65
CA ASN A 137 -17.79 8.40 -14.10
C ASN A 137 -16.86 9.55 -14.52
N LYS A 138 -16.83 10.65 -13.78
CA LYS A 138 -15.88 11.74 -14.02
C LYS A 138 -14.43 11.31 -13.79
N LEU A 139 -14.15 10.56 -12.71
CA LEU A 139 -12.82 10.00 -12.47
C LEU A 139 -12.37 9.06 -13.60
N LYS A 140 -13.31 8.27 -14.14
CA LYS A 140 -13.06 7.41 -15.30
C LYS A 140 -12.78 8.23 -16.58
N GLN A 141 -13.53 9.30 -16.83
CA GLN A 141 -13.29 10.22 -17.95
C GLN A 141 -11.94 10.93 -17.84
N ASP A 142 -11.53 11.32 -16.64
CA ASP A 142 -10.24 11.95 -16.37
C ASP A 142 -9.06 10.92 -16.42
N GLY A 143 -9.35 9.62 -16.51
CA GLY A 143 -8.35 8.55 -16.60
C GLY A 143 -7.79 8.08 -15.26
N ALA A 144 -8.39 8.48 -14.14
CA ALA A 144 -7.95 8.10 -12.80
C ALA A 144 -8.50 6.76 -12.33
N LEU A 145 -9.64 6.33 -12.86
CA LEU A 145 -10.33 5.10 -12.46
C LEU A 145 -10.56 4.19 -13.66
N ASP A 146 -10.03 2.98 -13.60
CA ASP A 146 -10.28 1.95 -14.61
C ASP A 146 -11.73 1.42 -14.56
N ALA A 147 -12.22 0.98 -15.71
CA ALA A 147 -13.57 0.45 -15.86
C ALA A 147 -13.80 -0.89 -15.12
N THR A 148 -12.74 -1.58 -14.71
CA THR A 148 -12.79 -2.96 -14.22
C THR A 148 -12.69 -3.05 -12.70
N GLY A 149 -13.60 -3.81 -12.07
CA GLY A 149 -13.52 -4.28 -10.68
C GLY A 149 -13.74 -3.22 -9.60
N ASP A 150 -12.88 -2.21 -9.51
CA ASP A 150 -12.85 -1.28 -8.38
C ASP A 150 -14.00 -0.26 -8.44
N HIS A 151 -14.54 0.06 -9.62
CA HIS A 151 -15.71 0.95 -9.76
C HIS A 151 -16.92 0.46 -8.96
N THR A 152 -17.25 -0.83 -9.05
CA THR A 152 -18.40 -1.41 -8.33
C THR A 152 -18.19 -1.36 -6.82
N CYS A 153 -16.98 -1.68 -6.35
CA CYS A 153 -16.63 -1.60 -4.94
C CYS A 153 -16.68 -0.14 -4.44
N ARG A 154 -16.06 0.80 -5.15
CA ARG A 154 -16.08 2.24 -4.81
C ARG A 154 -17.49 2.81 -4.78
N ASN A 155 -18.30 2.55 -5.81
CA ASN A 155 -19.69 3.01 -5.84
C ASN A 155 -20.42 2.52 -4.61
N ARG A 156 -20.40 1.20 -4.36
CA ARG A 156 -21.13 0.63 -3.24
C ARG A 156 -20.65 1.20 -1.91
N SER A 157 -19.34 1.25 -1.70
CA SER A 157 -18.72 1.72 -0.47
C SER A 157 -19.03 3.18 -0.17
N LEU A 158 -18.77 4.06 -1.14
CA LEU A 158 -18.92 5.50 -0.99
C LEU A 158 -20.40 5.87 -0.89
N SER A 159 -21.29 5.20 -1.62
CA SER A 159 -22.74 5.38 -1.48
C SER A 159 -23.22 5.07 -0.05
N LEU A 160 -22.72 3.99 0.54
CA LEU A 160 -23.06 3.61 1.92
C LEU A 160 -22.48 4.58 2.95
N GLN A 161 -21.28 5.11 2.69
CA GLN A 161 -20.67 6.14 3.53
C GLN A 161 -21.46 7.45 3.51
N CYS A 162 -21.90 7.91 2.32
CA CYS A 162 -22.72 9.11 2.23
C CYS A 162 -24.05 8.95 2.98
N ALA A 163 -24.67 7.76 2.92
CA ALA A 163 -25.87 7.47 3.71
C ALA A 163 -25.59 7.55 5.23
N LEU A 164 -24.46 7.00 5.69
CA LEU A 164 -24.05 7.12 7.09
C LEU A 164 -23.77 8.57 7.52
N GLN A 165 -23.13 9.37 6.65
CA GLN A 165 -22.82 10.77 6.91
C GLN A 165 -24.08 11.62 7.01
N ALA A 166 -25.09 11.39 6.16
CA ALA A 166 -26.38 12.05 6.29
C ALA A 166 -27.08 11.70 7.61
N GLY A 167 -26.84 10.49 8.13
CA GLY A 167 -27.27 10.07 9.46
C GLY A 167 -26.54 10.74 10.64
N ALA A 168 -25.51 11.56 10.41
CA ALA A 168 -24.79 12.24 11.49
C ALA A 168 -25.66 13.31 12.21
N GLY A 169 -26.71 13.81 11.54
CA GLY A 169 -27.70 14.73 12.13
C GLY A 169 -28.77 14.04 12.99
N CYS A 170 -28.75 12.71 13.09
CA CYS A 170 -29.77 11.98 13.84
C CYS A 170 -29.62 12.14 15.36
N PRO A 171 -30.70 11.97 16.15
CA PRO A 171 -30.64 12.16 17.59
C PRO A 171 -29.72 11.12 18.27
N LYS A 172 -29.17 11.45 19.45
CA LYS A 172 -28.19 10.60 20.17
C LYS A 172 -28.65 9.16 20.43
N ASN A 173 -29.96 8.91 20.52
CA ASN A 173 -30.50 7.57 20.67
C ASN A 173 -30.34 6.68 19.41
N ALA A 174 -30.07 7.28 18.24
CA ALA A 174 -29.74 6.60 17.00
C ALA A 174 -28.24 6.26 16.86
N GLU A 175 -27.37 6.75 17.75
CA GLU A 175 -25.92 6.53 17.67
C GLU A 175 -25.55 5.04 17.68
N ARG A 176 -26.25 4.25 18.49
CA ARG A 176 -26.06 2.79 18.51
C ARG A 176 -26.42 2.15 17.17
N ALA A 177 -27.51 2.57 16.56
CA ALA A 177 -27.92 2.08 15.25
C ALA A 177 -26.92 2.50 14.17
N ARG A 178 -26.38 3.73 14.25
CA ARG A 178 -25.36 4.23 13.32
C ARG A 178 -24.13 3.31 13.30
N LYS A 179 -23.64 2.95 14.49
CA LYS A 179 -22.55 1.97 14.64
C LYS A 179 -22.91 0.57 14.13
N ALA A 180 -24.17 0.15 14.28
CA ALA A 180 -24.65 -1.12 13.75
C ALA A 180 -24.57 -1.18 12.22
N VAL A 181 -25.07 -0.12 11.58
CA VAL A 181 -25.05 0.01 10.12
C VAL A 181 -23.61 0.14 9.61
N GLU A 182 -22.75 0.91 10.29
CA GLU A 182 -21.33 1.01 9.95
C GLU A 182 -20.60 -0.33 10.02
N ASN A 183 -20.76 -1.09 11.11
CA ASN A 183 -20.16 -2.41 11.27
C ASN A 183 -20.63 -3.39 10.20
N TYR A 184 -21.92 -3.36 9.88
CA TYR A 184 -22.44 -4.17 8.80
C TYR A 184 -21.88 -3.76 7.44
N ILE A 185 -21.81 -2.46 7.13
CA ILE A 185 -21.24 -1.99 5.85
C ILE A 185 -19.82 -2.51 5.71
N ASN A 186 -19.00 -2.38 6.76
CA ASN A 186 -17.65 -2.93 6.78
C ASN A 186 -17.64 -4.45 6.51
N LEU A 187 -18.52 -5.21 7.16
CA LEU A 187 -18.65 -6.66 6.96
C LEU A 187 -19.09 -7.03 5.54
N LEU A 188 -19.99 -6.25 4.93
CA LEU A 188 -20.42 -6.46 3.55
C LEU A 188 -19.29 -6.17 2.56
N MET A 189 -18.51 -5.11 2.80
CA MET A 189 -17.37 -4.77 1.95
C MET A 189 -16.30 -5.85 2.00
N ASP A 190 -15.99 -6.31 3.21
CA ASP A 190 -15.11 -7.44 3.50
C ASP A 190 -15.53 -8.71 2.72
N VAL A 191 -16.81 -9.12 2.83
CA VAL A 191 -17.38 -10.28 2.10
C VAL A 191 -17.30 -10.13 0.58
N LYS A 192 -17.45 -8.90 0.09
CA LYS A 192 -17.33 -8.58 -1.34
C LYS A 192 -15.89 -8.50 -1.82
N MET A 193 -14.90 -8.73 -0.94
CA MET A 193 -13.48 -8.54 -1.23
C MET A 193 -13.19 -7.12 -1.73
N CYS A 194 -13.91 -6.14 -1.17
CA CYS A 194 -13.77 -4.73 -1.47
C CYS A 194 -13.17 -4.03 -0.26
N ARG A 195 -12.46 -2.91 -0.49
CA ARG A 195 -11.95 -2.08 0.61
C ARG A 195 -13.10 -1.43 1.38
N ARG A 196 -12.89 -1.17 2.67
CA ARG A 196 -13.91 -0.51 3.51
C ARG A 196 -14.08 0.96 3.13
N PRO A 197 -15.19 1.62 3.50
CA PRO A 197 -15.42 3.02 3.13
C PRO A 197 -14.33 3.99 3.60
N THR A 198 -13.80 3.78 4.81
CA THR A 198 -12.70 4.60 5.34
C THR A 198 -11.41 4.46 4.54
N GLU A 199 -11.22 3.34 3.85
CA GLU A 199 -10.05 3.13 2.98
C GLU A 199 -10.23 3.81 1.63
N TYR A 200 -11.45 3.80 1.07
CA TYR A 200 -11.78 4.51 -0.17
C TYR A 200 -11.89 6.03 -0.02
N ALA A 201 -12.08 6.53 1.20
CA ALA A 201 -12.08 7.95 1.52
C ALA A 201 -10.78 8.64 1.09
N CYS A 202 -9.64 7.95 1.23
CA CYS A 202 -8.35 8.39 0.73
C CYS A 202 -8.11 7.81 -0.68
N GLU A 203 -8.16 8.65 -1.70
CA GLU A 203 -7.90 8.25 -3.09
C GLU A 203 -6.42 8.36 -3.47
N GLY A 204 -5.53 8.12 -2.50
CA GLY A 204 -4.09 8.12 -2.72
C GLY A 204 -3.64 7.05 -3.73
N ASP A 205 -4.36 5.94 -3.82
CA ASP A 205 -4.05 4.87 -4.78
C ASP A 205 -4.36 5.29 -6.24
N LEU A 206 -5.48 5.97 -6.46
CA LEU A 206 -5.81 6.55 -7.78
C LEU A 206 -4.85 7.68 -8.13
N PHE A 207 -4.40 8.44 -7.13
CA PHE A 207 -3.40 9.49 -7.31
C PHE A 207 -2.07 8.90 -7.77
N ASP A 208 -1.59 7.87 -7.08
CA ASP A 208 -0.37 7.16 -7.45
C ASP A 208 -0.51 6.56 -8.87
N HIS A 209 -1.67 5.99 -9.22
CA HIS A 209 -1.97 5.47 -10.56
C HIS A 209 -1.87 6.53 -11.67
N CYS A 210 -2.40 7.74 -11.45
CA CYS A 210 -2.33 8.84 -12.41
C CYS A 210 -0.88 9.18 -12.80
N TYR A 211 0.05 9.12 -11.85
CA TYR A 211 1.47 9.38 -12.11
C TYR A 211 2.22 8.11 -12.55
N TRP A 212 1.81 6.94 -12.08
CA TRP A 212 2.38 5.66 -12.49
C TRP A 212 2.26 5.44 -13.99
N THR A 213 1.18 5.89 -14.63
CA THR A 213 1.02 5.78 -16.10
C THR A 213 2.14 6.47 -16.88
N VAL A 214 2.73 7.54 -16.33
CA VAL A 214 3.87 8.24 -16.95
C VAL A 214 5.17 7.46 -16.77
N MET A 215 5.28 6.73 -15.65
CA MET A 215 6.43 5.90 -15.29
C MET A 215 6.40 4.49 -15.90
N SER A 216 5.22 3.91 -16.12
CA SER A 216 5.03 2.55 -16.62
C SER A 216 5.16 2.42 -18.15
N GLY A 217 5.44 3.52 -18.84
CA GLY A 217 5.97 3.49 -20.21
C GLY A 217 7.43 2.99 -20.26
N PRO A 218 8.14 3.17 -21.40
CA PRO A 218 9.55 2.83 -21.55
C PRO A 218 10.56 3.49 -20.56
N ALA A 219 10.15 4.14 -19.45
CA ALA A 219 11.05 4.43 -18.32
C ALA A 219 11.60 3.12 -17.68
N GLY A 220 11.00 1.97 -17.99
CA GLY A 220 11.63 0.66 -17.78
C GLY A 220 12.89 0.41 -18.64
N ARG A 221 13.25 1.29 -19.59
CA ARG A 221 14.49 1.21 -20.40
C ARG A 221 15.65 2.03 -19.83
N LEU A 222 15.42 2.74 -18.72
CA LEU A 222 16.48 3.48 -18.04
C LEU A 222 17.66 2.55 -17.67
N PRO A 223 18.90 3.04 -17.78
CA PRO A 223 19.29 4.43 -17.99
C PRO A 223 19.32 4.90 -19.45
N LEU A 224 19.00 4.01 -20.41
CA LEU A 224 18.82 4.42 -21.79
C LEU A 224 17.45 5.09 -21.93
N LEU A 225 17.47 6.39 -22.18
CA LEU A 225 16.24 7.11 -22.46
C LEU A 225 15.75 6.73 -23.87
N PRO A 226 14.44 6.56 -24.09
CA PRO A 226 13.93 6.25 -25.41
C PRO A 226 14.27 7.38 -26.39
N SER A 227 14.97 7.03 -27.47
CA SER A 227 15.30 7.98 -28.54
C SER A 227 14.14 8.15 -29.52
N GLY A 228 14.13 9.29 -30.21
CA GLY A 228 13.13 9.65 -31.21
C GLY A 228 12.07 10.63 -30.70
N ALA A 229 11.88 11.71 -31.47
CA ALA A 229 10.95 12.79 -31.13
C ALA A 229 9.50 12.31 -30.93
N ASP A 230 9.03 11.36 -31.75
CA ASP A 230 7.68 10.81 -31.64
C ASP A 230 7.44 10.09 -30.32
N THR A 231 8.44 9.33 -29.85
CA THR A 231 8.37 8.61 -28.58
C THR A 231 8.35 9.61 -27.42
N LEU A 232 9.28 10.57 -27.40
CA LEU A 232 9.35 11.62 -26.36
C LEU A 232 8.09 12.50 -26.35
N SER A 233 7.50 12.78 -27.51
CA SER A 233 6.22 13.50 -27.63
C SER A 233 5.07 12.77 -26.94
N LYS A 234 4.99 11.43 -27.06
CA LYS A 234 3.98 10.63 -26.34
C LYS A 234 4.13 10.76 -24.82
N TYR A 235 5.36 10.79 -24.33
CA TYR A 235 5.63 11.01 -22.90
C TYR A 235 5.28 12.40 -22.42
N CYS A 236 5.64 13.43 -23.18
CA CYS A 236 5.25 14.79 -22.85
C CYS A 236 3.71 14.92 -22.80
N LYS A 237 2.98 14.27 -23.72
CA LYS A 237 1.51 14.20 -23.66
C LYS A 237 1.01 13.51 -22.39
N ALA A 238 1.59 12.36 -22.02
CA ALA A 238 1.23 11.64 -20.79
C ALA A 238 1.51 12.47 -19.53
N ALA A 239 2.66 13.16 -19.47
CA ALA A 239 2.98 14.07 -18.38
C ALA A 239 1.98 15.23 -18.30
N LYS A 240 1.61 15.83 -19.44
CA LYS A 240 0.59 16.89 -19.50
C LYS A 240 -0.81 16.43 -19.12
N SER A 241 -1.12 15.13 -19.18
CA SER A 241 -2.44 14.61 -18.76
C SER A 241 -2.58 14.36 -17.25
N ALA A 242 -1.47 14.25 -16.51
CA ALA A 242 -1.51 13.94 -15.07
C ALA A 242 -2.29 14.98 -14.21
N PRO A 243 -2.22 16.30 -14.48
CA PRO A 243 -3.05 17.28 -13.79
C PRO A 243 -4.55 17.08 -14.02
N THR A 244 -4.97 16.67 -15.22
CA THR A 244 -6.37 16.35 -15.51
C THR A 244 -6.81 15.11 -14.74
N CYS A 245 -5.99 14.06 -14.74
CA CYS A 245 -6.24 12.81 -14.02
C CYS A 245 -6.45 13.03 -12.51
N THR A 246 -5.61 13.87 -11.88
CA THR A 246 -5.65 14.07 -10.43
C THR A 246 -6.65 15.13 -9.95
N ARG A 247 -7.25 15.91 -10.86
CA ARG A 247 -8.05 17.10 -10.54
C ARG A 247 -9.23 16.85 -9.59
N ASN A 248 -9.90 15.71 -9.72
CA ASN A 248 -11.13 15.40 -8.96
C ASN A 248 -10.90 14.37 -7.84
N LEU A 249 -9.65 14.02 -7.57
CA LEU A 249 -9.29 13.05 -6.53
C LEU A 249 -9.38 13.66 -5.13
N GLN A 250 -9.87 12.87 -4.17
CA GLN A 250 -9.99 13.21 -2.77
C GLN A 250 -8.79 12.72 -1.99
N ILE A 251 -7.78 13.59 -1.85
CA ILE A 251 -6.58 13.32 -1.03
C ILE A 251 -6.66 13.94 0.37
N GLU A 252 -7.63 14.83 0.61
CA GLU A 252 -7.78 15.54 1.90
C GLU A 252 -8.19 14.63 3.07
N GLN A 253 -8.78 13.47 2.77
CA GLN A 253 -9.15 12.48 3.78
C GLN A 253 -8.05 11.44 4.01
N CYS A 254 -6.90 11.57 3.34
CA CYS A 254 -5.74 10.73 3.61
C CYS A 254 -5.07 11.07 4.95
N PRO A 255 -4.36 10.14 5.59
CA PRO A 255 -3.50 10.46 6.73
C PRO A 255 -2.46 11.53 6.37
N GLU A 256 -2.07 12.39 7.32
CA GLU A 256 -1.15 13.51 7.08
C GLU A 256 0.20 13.08 6.50
N GLU A 257 0.73 11.92 6.94
CA GLU A 257 1.95 11.34 6.37
C GLU A 257 1.79 11.03 4.88
N LYS A 258 0.64 10.47 4.48
CA LYS A 258 0.33 10.19 3.08
C LYS A 258 0.08 11.47 2.30
N LYS A 259 -0.58 12.49 2.87
CA LYS A 259 -0.74 13.79 2.20
C LYS A 259 0.62 14.42 1.87
N LYS A 260 1.57 14.34 2.81
CA LYS A 260 2.94 14.83 2.60
C LYS A 260 3.65 14.10 1.46
N SER A 261 3.52 12.77 1.37
CA SER A 261 4.11 12.00 0.27
C SER A 261 3.45 12.32 -1.07
N LEU A 262 2.11 12.36 -1.13
CA LEU A 262 1.37 12.76 -2.34
C LEU A 262 1.71 14.19 -2.80
N GLY A 263 1.90 15.12 -1.87
CA GLY A 263 2.38 16.48 -2.16
C GLY A 263 3.78 16.47 -2.77
N THR A 264 4.68 15.66 -2.23
CA THR A 264 6.06 15.49 -2.76
C THR A 264 6.05 14.93 -4.19
N ILE A 265 5.18 13.94 -4.46
CA ILE A 265 4.95 13.36 -5.78
C ILE A 265 4.45 14.46 -6.74
N LYS A 266 3.42 15.22 -6.34
CA LYS A 266 2.86 16.32 -7.15
C LYS A 266 3.93 17.35 -7.55
N ASP A 267 4.74 17.77 -6.60
CA ASP A 267 5.78 18.78 -6.84
C ASP A 267 6.93 18.21 -7.68
N GLY A 268 7.36 16.97 -7.42
CA GLY A 268 8.35 16.27 -8.23
C GLY A 268 7.90 16.11 -9.68
N PHE A 269 6.61 15.85 -9.89
CA PHE A 269 6.04 15.67 -11.22
C PHE A 269 6.06 16.94 -12.07
N ARG A 270 6.00 18.13 -11.44
CA ARG A 270 6.17 19.40 -12.16
C ARG A 270 7.55 19.48 -12.82
N SER A 271 8.60 19.04 -12.11
CA SER A 271 9.97 18.96 -12.67
C SER A 271 10.04 17.99 -13.86
N ILE A 272 9.38 16.83 -13.75
CA ILE A 272 9.33 15.83 -14.82
C ILE A 272 8.65 16.38 -16.07
N GLN A 273 7.52 17.07 -15.89
CA GLN A 273 6.81 17.67 -17.01
C GLN A 273 7.73 18.65 -17.75
N ASP A 274 8.44 19.52 -17.03
CA ASP A 274 9.36 20.49 -17.62
C ASP A 274 10.54 19.81 -18.33
N SER A 275 11.10 18.76 -17.72
CA SER A 275 12.25 18.02 -18.27
C SER A 275 11.87 17.17 -19.50
N ILE A 276 10.78 16.39 -19.45
CA ILE A 276 10.33 15.53 -20.56
C ILE A 276 9.82 16.34 -21.75
N CYS A 277 9.18 17.48 -21.49
CA CYS A 277 8.66 18.35 -22.55
C CYS A 277 9.69 19.36 -23.07
N ASN A 278 10.95 19.27 -22.66
CA ASN A 278 12.01 20.14 -23.13
C ASN A 278 12.29 19.89 -24.62
N GLU A 279 12.32 20.95 -25.42
CA GLU A 279 12.55 20.90 -26.87
C GLU A 279 13.96 20.39 -27.23
N GLU A 280 14.95 20.58 -26.36
CA GLU A 280 16.32 20.10 -26.54
C GLU A 280 16.48 18.61 -26.17
N LEU A 281 15.49 18.02 -25.48
CA LEU A 281 15.58 16.66 -24.97
C LEU A 281 15.86 15.61 -26.05
N PRO A 282 15.24 15.63 -27.26
CA PRO A 282 15.51 14.60 -28.27
C PRO A 282 16.98 14.52 -28.67
N ALA A 283 17.63 15.65 -28.97
CA ALA A 283 19.04 15.69 -29.30
C ALA A 283 19.92 15.32 -28.09
N SER A 284 19.53 15.78 -26.90
CA SER A 284 20.23 15.46 -25.65
C SER A 284 20.21 13.96 -25.32
N VAL A 285 19.08 13.29 -25.56
CA VAL A 285 18.91 11.84 -25.34
C VAL A 285 19.78 11.04 -26.29
N GLU A 286 19.88 11.45 -27.55
CA GLU A 286 20.77 10.79 -28.51
C GLU A 286 22.24 10.90 -28.08
N GLU A 287 22.66 12.07 -27.61
CA GLU A 287 24.02 12.28 -27.12
C GLU A 287 24.30 11.48 -25.84
N TRP A 288 23.37 11.52 -24.88
CA TRP A 288 23.45 10.75 -23.64
C TRP A 288 23.59 9.26 -23.92
N ASN A 289 22.72 8.69 -24.76
CA ASN A 289 22.73 7.27 -25.08
C ASN A 289 24.01 6.82 -25.81
N LYS A 290 24.61 7.69 -26.63
CA LYS A 290 25.90 7.42 -27.31
C LYS A 290 27.08 7.48 -26.35
N CYS A 291 27.06 8.44 -25.42
CA CYS A 291 28.15 8.68 -24.50
C CYS A 291 28.16 7.71 -23.30
N LEU A 292 26.99 7.26 -22.84
CA LEU A 292 26.84 6.48 -21.62
C LEU A 292 27.79 5.27 -21.57
N ASN A 293 28.65 5.21 -20.54
CA ASN A 293 29.58 4.10 -20.36
C ASN A 293 28.85 2.85 -19.81
N GLN A 294 28.39 2.00 -20.73
CA GLN A 294 27.62 0.80 -20.39
C GLN A 294 28.43 -0.24 -19.60
N GLU A 295 29.74 -0.34 -19.82
CA GLU A 295 30.60 -1.27 -19.08
C GLU A 295 30.75 -0.82 -17.61
N ALA A 296 31.01 0.47 -17.39
CA ALA A 296 31.09 1.05 -16.06
C ALA A 296 29.74 0.93 -15.32
N LEU A 297 28.63 1.18 -16.03
CA LEU A 297 27.29 0.98 -15.49
C LEU A 297 27.05 -0.47 -15.04
N LYS A 298 27.36 -1.44 -15.91
CA LYS A 298 27.16 -2.86 -15.62
C LYS A 298 28.00 -3.30 -14.42
N LYS A 299 29.24 -2.84 -14.37
CA LYS A 299 30.15 -3.10 -13.24
C LYS A 299 29.58 -2.52 -11.94
N CYS A 300 29.23 -1.24 -11.94
CA CYS A 300 28.65 -0.58 -10.76
C CYS A 300 27.38 -1.28 -10.25
N LYS A 301 26.45 -1.62 -11.15
CA LYS A 301 25.22 -2.35 -10.79
C LYS A 301 25.50 -3.74 -10.23
N SER A 302 26.55 -4.42 -10.68
CA SER A 302 26.93 -5.74 -10.17
C SER A 302 27.51 -5.71 -8.75
N GLU A 303 28.01 -4.56 -8.32
CA GLU A 303 28.57 -4.32 -6.98
C GLU A 303 27.50 -3.91 -5.96
N ILE A 304 26.27 -3.59 -6.41
CA ILE A 304 25.15 -3.29 -5.52
C ILE A 304 24.83 -4.56 -4.71
N PRO A 305 24.89 -4.50 -3.36
CA PRO A 305 24.60 -5.65 -2.53
C PRO A 305 23.22 -6.21 -2.82
N ARG A 306 23.14 -7.51 -3.09
CA ARG A 306 21.86 -8.18 -3.27
C ARG A 306 21.12 -8.28 -1.94
N PRO A 307 19.77 -8.23 -1.97
CA PRO A 307 18.97 -8.47 -0.78
C PRO A 307 19.30 -9.83 -0.18
N ASN A 308 19.54 -9.86 1.13
CA ASN A 308 19.59 -11.12 1.84
C ASN A 308 18.19 -11.75 1.77
N GLN A 309 18.06 -12.99 1.30
CA GLN A 309 16.74 -13.59 1.02
C GLN A 309 15.91 -13.85 2.30
N ASN A 310 16.54 -13.73 3.47
CA ASN A 310 15.94 -13.94 4.78
C ASN A 310 15.53 -12.58 5.39
N PHE A 311 14.49 -11.95 4.84
CA PHE A 311 13.86 -10.80 5.50
C PHE A 311 12.71 -11.29 6.37
N ASP A 312 12.74 -10.94 7.65
CA ASP A 312 11.72 -11.35 8.62
C ASP A 312 10.49 -10.43 8.55
N THR A 313 10.61 -9.23 7.95
CA THR A 313 9.52 -8.25 7.90
C THR A 313 9.36 -7.53 6.54
N LYS A 314 8.14 -7.02 6.31
CA LYS A 314 7.82 -6.15 5.15
C LYS A 314 8.64 -4.85 5.15
N ALA A 315 8.94 -4.30 6.33
CA ALA A 315 9.70 -3.06 6.48
C ALA A 315 11.16 -3.23 6.05
N GLU A 316 11.82 -4.33 6.44
CA GLU A 316 13.19 -4.62 6.02
C GLU A 316 13.29 -4.81 4.50
N ARG A 317 12.30 -5.49 3.91
CA ARG A 317 12.20 -5.64 2.46
C ARG A 317 12.07 -4.30 1.76
N HIS A 318 11.28 -3.38 2.32
CA HIS A 318 11.10 -2.02 1.82
C HIS A 318 12.40 -1.20 1.87
N VAL A 319 13.10 -1.24 2.99
CA VAL A 319 14.39 -0.54 3.16
C VAL A 319 15.41 -1.03 2.14
N HIS A 320 15.51 -2.35 1.95
CA HIS A 320 16.42 -2.90 0.95
C HIS A 320 16.03 -2.47 -0.48
N PHE A 321 14.75 -2.56 -0.80
CA PHE A 321 14.21 -2.14 -2.09
C PHE A 321 14.55 -0.67 -2.41
N CYS A 322 14.36 0.23 -1.43
CA CYS A 322 14.72 1.63 -1.59
C CYS A 322 16.23 1.83 -1.80
N ARG A 323 17.07 1.15 -1.01
CA ARG A 323 18.52 1.22 -1.13
C ARG A 323 19.01 0.77 -2.51
N GLU A 324 18.50 -0.35 -3.01
CA GLU A 324 18.87 -0.88 -4.33
C GLU A 324 18.57 0.14 -5.45
N ARG A 325 17.42 0.80 -5.39
CA ARG A 325 17.03 1.83 -6.36
C ARG A 325 17.87 3.10 -6.23
N GLU A 326 18.19 3.52 -5.01
CA GLU A 326 19.06 4.66 -4.76
C GLU A 326 20.47 4.43 -5.35
N GLU A 327 21.07 3.27 -5.05
CA GLU A 327 22.39 2.88 -5.59
C GLU A 327 22.35 2.70 -7.11
N THR A 328 21.24 2.19 -7.65
CA THR A 328 21.03 2.09 -9.09
C THR A 328 21.09 3.47 -9.75
N LEU A 329 20.37 4.47 -9.23
CA LEU A 329 20.44 5.83 -9.76
C LEU A 329 21.86 6.41 -9.68
N LYS A 330 22.59 6.15 -8.58
CA LYS A 330 24.00 6.58 -8.46
C LYS A 330 24.86 6.01 -9.58
N CYS A 331 24.74 4.72 -9.86
CA CYS A 331 25.45 4.07 -10.96
C CYS A 331 25.07 4.65 -12.33
N GLU A 332 23.79 4.94 -12.55
CA GLU A 332 23.27 5.50 -13.80
C GLU A 332 23.82 6.91 -14.06
N LEU A 333 23.87 7.77 -13.04
CA LEU A 333 24.44 9.10 -13.14
C LEU A 333 25.96 9.10 -13.29
N ALA A 334 26.65 8.19 -12.58
CA ALA A 334 28.10 8.04 -12.66
C ALA A 334 28.54 7.54 -14.04
N ALA A 335 27.78 6.62 -14.65
CA ALA A 335 28.09 6.09 -15.98
C ALA A 335 28.01 7.15 -17.09
N GLY A 336 27.29 8.25 -16.86
CA GLY A 336 27.20 9.40 -17.78
C GLY A 336 27.85 10.66 -17.24
N SER A 337 28.74 10.57 -16.25
CA SER A 337 29.42 11.75 -15.67
C SER A 337 30.28 12.49 -16.70
N ASP A 338 30.88 11.73 -17.62
CA ASP A 338 31.85 12.23 -18.59
C ASP A 338 31.18 12.69 -19.90
N CYS A 339 29.85 12.73 -19.93
CA CYS A 339 29.10 13.15 -21.10
C CYS A 339 29.14 14.67 -21.32
N PRO A 340 29.10 15.10 -22.60
CA PRO A 340 29.18 16.52 -22.92
C PRO A 340 27.97 17.28 -22.38
N ALA A 341 28.11 18.61 -22.27
CA ALA A 341 27.05 19.48 -21.75
C ALA A 341 25.73 19.39 -22.54
N SER A 342 25.78 19.05 -23.83
CA SER A 342 24.60 18.77 -24.66
C SER A 342 23.76 17.60 -24.17
N ALA A 343 24.32 16.67 -23.40
CA ALA A 343 23.60 15.56 -22.75
C ALA A 343 22.95 15.95 -21.40
N SER A 344 23.12 17.20 -20.94
CA SER A 344 22.63 17.66 -19.63
C SER A 344 21.10 17.59 -19.48
N PRO A 345 20.28 18.02 -20.47
CA PRO A 345 18.82 17.83 -20.41
C PRO A 345 18.40 16.37 -20.21
N ALA A 346 19.06 15.42 -20.87
CA ALA A 346 18.81 13.98 -20.68
C ALA A 346 19.22 13.49 -19.29
N LYS A 347 20.39 13.90 -18.77
CA LYS A 347 20.83 13.59 -17.41
C LYS A 347 19.83 14.08 -16.35
N LYS A 348 19.36 15.32 -16.51
CA LYS A 348 18.33 15.90 -15.63
C LYS A 348 17.03 15.10 -15.70
N THR A 349 16.58 14.77 -16.90
CA THR A 349 15.35 13.97 -17.11
C THR A 349 15.45 12.59 -16.46
N LEU A 350 16.60 11.91 -16.57
CA LEU A 350 16.87 10.64 -15.89
C LEU A 350 16.74 10.79 -14.37
N TYR A 351 17.35 11.83 -13.79
CA TYR A 351 17.27 12.09 -12.35
C TYR A 351 15.82 12.35 -11.92
N ASP A 352 15.09 13.22 -12.62
CA ASP A 352 13.70 13.55 -12.30
C ASP A 352 12.81 12.30 -12.33
N LEU A 353 12.95 11.45 -13.36
CA LEU A 353 12.24 10.18 -13.48
C LEU A 353 12.55 9.20 -12.35
N ARG A 354 13.83 9.06 -11.95
CA ARG A 354 14.19 8.17 -10.82
C ARG A 354 13.77 8.74 -9.48
N ALA A 355 13.78 10.06 -9.32
CA ALA A 355 13.34 10.72 -8.10
C ALA A 355 11.84 10.46 -7.84
N ILE A 356 10.97 10.61 -8.85
CA ILE A 356 9.55 10.30 -8.68
C ILE A 356 9.30 8.81 -8.46
N GLU A 357 10.10 7.93 -9.08
CA GLU A 357 9.99 6.49 -8.86
C GLU A 357 10.24 6.15 -7.39
N LEU A 358 11.26 6.78 -6.80
CA LEU A 358 11.54 6.66 -5.38
C LEU A 358 10.40 7.24 -4.53
N ASP A 359 9.85 8.42 -4.88
CA ASP A 359 8.75 9.02 -4.13
C ASP A 359 7.47 8.17 -4.16
N LEU A 360 7.12 7.60 -5.32
CA LEU A 360 5.98 6.69 -5.49
C LEU A 360 6.12 5.42 -4.64
N HIS A 361 7.35 5.01 -4.41
CA HIS A 361 7.68 3.92 -3.51
C HIS A 361 7.99 4.38 -2.08
N GLU A 362 7.74 5.64 -1.73
CA GLU A 362 7.99 6.17 -0.38
C GLU A 362 9.45 5.92 0.08
N CYS A 363 10.39 6.04 -0.86
CA CYS A 363 11.82 5.93 -0.65
C CYS A 363 12.47 7.31 -0.48
N PRO A 364 13.56 7.44 0.28
CA PRO A 364 14.30 8.69 0.39
C PRO A 364 14.90 9.09 -0.96
N ARG A 365 14.83 10.38 -1.31
CA ARG A 365 15.52 10.94 -2.47
C ARG A 365 17.03 11.04 -2.20
N PRO A 366 17.90 10.62 -3.13
CA PRO A 366 19.32 10.90 -3.00
C PRO A 366 19.60 12.39 -3.18
N LYS A 367 20.52 12.92 -2.36
CA LYS A 367 20.96 14.32 -2.45
C LYS A 367 21.77 14.54 -3.74
N THR A 368 21.45 15.61 -4.47
CA THR A 368 22.09 16.00 -5.75
C THR A 368 23.57 16.40 -5.65
N ASP A 369 24.03 16.69 -4.44
CA ASP A 369 25.22 17.49 -4.15
C ASP A 369 26.54 16.70 -4.28
N GLY A 370 26.47 15.40 -4.54
CA GLY A 370 27.65 14.51 -4.67
C GLY A 370 27.98 14.05 -6.10
N TYR A 371 27.16 14.40 -7.11
CA TYR A 371 27.23 13.75 -8.44
C TYR A 371 28.21 14.38 -9.45
N GLY A 372 29.14 15.21 -8.97
CA GLY A 372 30.14 15.92 -9.78
C GLY A 372 31.61 15.62 -9.44
N GLY A 373 31.88 14.67 -8.55
CA GLY A 373 33.24 14.26 -8.19
C GLY A 373 33.41 12.76 -8.37
N SER A 374 34.54 12.35 -8.92
CA SER A 374 35.03 10.97 -8.98
C SER A 374 35.25 10.39 -7.57
N GLY A 375 34.17 10.17 -6.84
CA GLY A 375 34.17 9.78 -5.44
C GLY A 375 33.02 8.84 -5.17
N PHE A 376 33.22 7.56 -5.48
CA PHE A 376 32.55 6.50 -4.73
C PHE A 376 32.64 6.84 -3.25
N SER A 377 31.51 6.85 -2.55
CA SER A 377 31.47 6.94 -1.09
C SER A 377 32.29 5.78 -0.54
N THR A 378 33.49 6.09 -0.06
CA THR A 378 34.43 5.13 0.51
C THR A 378 33.95 4.68 1.89
N THR A 379 33.00 3.73 1.92
CA THR A 379 32.91 2.67 2.94
C THR A 379 31.96 1.58 2.43
N PRO A 380 32.44 0.34 2.22
CA PRO A 380 33.07 -0.44 3.27
C PRO A 380 34.56 -0.69 2.99
N ALA A 381 35.34 -0.79 4.05
CA ALA A 381 36.73 -1.21 3.99
C ALA A 381 36.86 -2.51 3.16
N ILE A 382 37.59 -2.46 2.05
CA ILE A 382 38.67 -3.39 1.65
C ILE A 382 39.20 -2.97 0.26
N LEU A 383 40.43 -2.49 0.29
CA LEU A 383 41.45 -2.35 -0.76
C LEU A 383 41.21 -3.06 -2.11
N VAL A 384 41.36 -2.29 -3.22
CA VAL A 384 42.27 -2.66 -4.33
C VAL A 384 42.86 -1.38 -4.94
N THR A 385 44.12 -1.11 -4.64
CA THR A 385 45.00 -0.17 -5.35
C THR A 385 45.44 -0.79 -6.68
N LEU A 386 45.09 -0.16 -7.80
CA LEU A 386 45.76 -0.38 -9.09
C LEU A 386 46.23 0.95 -9.65
N VAL A 387 47.38 1.43 -9.15
CA VAL A 387 48.16 2.46 -9.83
C VAL A 387 49.04 1.75 -10.86
N ARG A 388 48.84 2.09 -12.14
CA ARG A 388 49.66 1.64 -13.25
C ARG A 388 51.05 2.31 -13.17
N PRO A 389 52.16 1.58 -13.33
CA PRO A 389 53.50 2.15 -13.23
C PRO A 389 53.84 2.92 -14.51
N ARG A 390 54.20 4.21 -14.37
CA ARG A 390 54.88 4.95 -15.43
C ARG A 390 56.36 5.09 -15.04
N ALA A 391 57.21 4.58 -15.92
CA ALA A 391 58.64 4.49 -15.75
C ALA A 391 59.35 5.86 -15.82
N SER A 392 60.39 5.97 -14.99
CA SER A 392 61.69 6.62 -15.25
C SER A 392 61.80 8.15 -15.37
N ARG A 393 62.33 8.81 -14.32
CA ARG A 393 63.65 9.48 -14.32
C ARG A 393 63.95 10.19 -12.98
N CYS A 394 64.95 9.65 -12.26
CA CYS A 394 66.13 10.29 -11.68
C CYS A 394 66.04 11.60 -10.84
N PHE A 395 66.59 11.47 -9.62
CA PHE A 395 67.39 12.44 -8.80
C PHE A 395 66.68 13.26 -7.70
N PRO A 396 67.37 13.61 -6.58
CA PRO A 396 67.48 12.74 -5.40
C PRO A 396 67.07 13.43 -4.08
N SER A 397 67.05 12.64 -3.02
CA SER A 397 66.80 13.04 -1.63
C SER A 397 67.67 14.20 -1.13
N LYS A 398 67.06 15.14 -0.40
CA LYS A 398 67.72 15.81 0.72
C LYS A 398 66.82 15.74 1.96
N HIS A 399 67.29 14.98 2.93
CA HIS A 399 66.94 15.12 4.33
C HIS A 399 67.24 16.55 4.79
N THR A 400 66.33 17.16 5.54
CA THR A 400 66.73 18.13 6.57
C THR A 400 65.81 17.96 7.78
N VAL A 401 66.40 17.40 8.82
CA VAL A 401 65.95 17.41 10.21
C VAL A 401 66.32 18.77 10.80
N LEU A 402 65.42 19.41 11.56
CA LEU A 402 65.70 20.20 12.78
C LEU A 402 64.36 20.79 13.28
N ARG A 403 63.75 20.28 14.36
CA ARG A 403 63.98 20.52 15.81
C ARG A 403 63.74 21.98 16.25
N TYR A 404 62.72 22.13 17.10
CA TYR A 404 62.56 23.06 18.23
C TYR A 404 63.42 24.33 18.28
N VAL A 405 62.76 25.49 18.25
CA VAL A 405 62.39 26.25 19.47
C VAL A 405 60.93 26.67 19.34
#